data_AF-A0A524ENQ0-F1
#
_entry.id   AF-A0A524ENQ0-F1
#
_cell.length_a   1.000
_cell.length_b   1.000
_cell.length_c   1.000
_cell.angle_alpha   90.00
_cell.angle_beta   90.00
_cell.angle_gamma   90.00
#
_symmetry.space_group_name_H-M   'P 1'
#
loop_
_entity.id
_entity.type
_entity.pdbx_description
1 polymer ?
#
loop_
_entity_poly.entity_id
_entity_poly.type
_entity_poly.pdbx_seq_one_letter_code
_entity_poly.pdbx_strand_id
1 'polypeptide(L)'
;MSPKEATKVELTEEIFKEPIEVVNKLSSVIDDFKYTKVIQTFVMENRNLNLVLSKQGSDYFKGKIVWIGNKKDDSEGTVFCVDTGSEIKQINPTAENSESIIFDLKKEMIKISTASKSKCAVCGKDIEIFDDVAGCPICQTKAHREHLVEWINTKHSCPICKKSLNVSSTGVIFID
;
A
#
# COMPACT_ATOMS: atom_id res chain seq x y z
N MET A 1 -13.89 14.70 34.91
CA MET A 1 -14.25 14.01 33.65
C MET A 1 -12.95 13.69 32.94
N SER A 2 -12.50 12.44 32.92
CA SER A 2 -11.29 12.07 32.19
C SER A 2 -11.49 12.31 30.70
N PRO A 3 -10.49 12.83 29.97
CA PRO A 3 -10.55 12.91 28.52
C PRO A 3 -10.78 11.50 27.98
N LYS A 4 -11.77 11.31 27.11
CA LYS A 4 -11.89 10.06 26.35
C LYS A 4 -10.68 10.02 25.42
N GLU A 5 -9.64 9.29 25.82
CA GLU A 5 -8.52 8.99 24.93
C GLU A 5 -9.08 8.43 23.62
N ALA A 6 -8.71 9.05 22.50
CA ALA A 6 -9.14 8.61 21.20
C ALA A 6 -8.54 7.23 20.94
N THR A 7 -9.36 6.18 21.01
CA THR A 7 -8.91 4.79 20.81
C THR A 7 -8.63 4.45 19.34
N LYS A 8 -8.71 5.45 18.47
CA LYS A 8 -8.56 5.34 17.02
C LYS A 8 -7.60 6.41 16.54
N VAL A 9 -6.62 6.00 15.76
CA VAL A 9 -5.60 6.86 15.17
C VAL A 9 -5.71 6.75 13.66
N GLU A 10 -5.83 7.88 12.97
CA GLU A 10 -5.76 7.92 11.52
C GLU A 10 -4.30 7.67 11.09
N LEU A 11 -4.09 6.82 10.08
CA LEU A 11 -2.76 6.45 9.55
C LEU A 11 -2.61 6.77 8.04
N THR A 12 -3.63 7.37 7.43
CA THR A 12 -3.68 7.54 5.97
C THR A 12 -2.46 8.32 5.44
N GLU A 13 -2.06 9.39 6.12
CA GLU A 13 -0.91 10.21 5.70
C GLU A 13 0.41 9.45 5.81
N GLU A 14 0.65 8.79 6.95
CA GLU A 14 1.87 8.03 7.20
C GLU A 14 2.02 6.86 6.21
N ILE A 15 0.92 6.16 5.92
CA ILE A 15 0.91 5.01 5.01
C ILE A 15 1.23 5.41 3.58
N PHE A 16 0.72 6.56 3.12
CA PHE A 16 0.97 7.03 1.75
C PHE A 16 2.37 7.65 1.58
N LYS A 17 3.03 8.02 2.68
CA LYS A 17 4.38 8.59 2.65
C LYS A 17 5.46 7.51 2.62
N GLU A 18 5.68 6.80 3.72
CA GLU A 18 6.73 5.79 3.82
C GLU A 18 6.58 4.86 5.04
N PRO A 19 7.11 3.62 4.98
CA PRO A 19 6.95 2.62 6.05
C PRO A 19 7.46 3.05 7.42
N ILE A 20 8.54 3.85 7.47
CA ILE A 20 9.11 4.29 8.75
C ILE A 20 8.15 5.24 9.48
N GLU A 21 7.36 6.04 8.77
CA GLU A 21 6.38 6.93 9.39
C GLU A 21 5.26 6.12 10.04
N VAL A 22 4.81 5.04 9.39
CA VAL A 22 3.83 4.10 9.95
C VAL A 22 4.38 3.47 11.22
N VAL A 23 5.61 2.96 11.16
CA VAL A 23 6.27 2.31 12.30
C VAL A 23 6.49 3.28 13.45
N ASN A 24 6.93 4.51 13.18
CA ASN A 24 7.08 5.56 14.19
C ASN A 24 5.73 5.88 14.86
N LYS A 25 4.67 6.04 14.06
CA LYS A 25 3.34 6.33 14.57
C LYS A 25 2.79 5.19 15.42
N LEU A 26 2.92 3.94 14.99
CA LEU A 26 2.54 2.76 15.78
C LEU A 26 3.36 2.64 17.07
N SER A 27 4.68 2.83 17.00
CA SER A 27 5.57 2.80 18.17
C SER A 27 5.23 3.88 19.20
N SER A 28 4.64 5.00 18.78
CA SER A 28 4.23 6.09 19.68
C SER A 28 2.93 5.82 20.45
N VAL A 29 2.15 4.80 20.03
CA VAL A 29 0.81 4.53 20.58
C VAL A 29 0.62 3.09 21.06
N ILE A 30 1.50 2.17 20.70
CA ILE A 30 1.49 0.76 21.14
C ILE A 30 2.62 0.56 22.15
N ASP A 31 2.27 0.12 23.35
CA ASP A 31 3.25 -0.29 24.36
C ASP A 31 4.00 -1.55 23.90
N ASP A 32 5.34 -1.55 24.06
CA ASP A 32 6.21 -2.67 23.68
C ASP A 32 6.07 -3.11 22.20
N PHE A 33 5.90 -2.15 21.29
CA PHE A 33 5.89 -2.42 19.84
C PHE A 33 7.27 -2.90 19.35
N LYS A 34 7.38 -4.21 19.10
CA LYS A 34 8.64 -4.86 18.71
C LYS A 34 8.71 -5.20 17.23
N TYR A 35 9.80 -4.75 16.61
CA TYR A 35 10.15 -5.04 15.23
C TYR A 35 11.66 -5.10 15.03
N THR A 36 12.09 -5.87 14.04
CA THR A 36 13.47 -5.86 13.54
C THR A 36 13.51 -5.13 12.20
N LYS A 37 14.40 -4.15 12.04
CA LYS A 37 14.64 -3.48 10.76
C LYS A 37 15.66 -4.26 9.92
N VAL A 38 15.28 -4.65 8.71
CA VAL A 38 16.12 -5.30 7.72
C VAL A 38 16.12 -4.45 6.45
N ILE A 39 17.21 -3.68 6.23
CA ILE A 39 17.34 -2.71 5.14
C ILE A 39 16.21 -1.66 5.19
N GLN A 40 15.17 -1.84 4.37
CA GLN A 40 14.01 -0.96 4.22
C GLN A 40 12.70 -1.64 4.65
N THR A 41 12.78 -2.82 5.26
CA THR A 41 11.63 -3.59 5.74
C THR A 41 11.66 -3.70 7.27
N PHE A 42 10.49 -3.61 7.88
CA PHE A 42 10.28 -3.72 9.32
C PHE A 42 9.51 -5.01 9.60
N VAL A 43 10.20 -6.01 10.14
CA VAL A 43 9.64 -7.33 10.42
C VAL A 43 9.05 -7.35 11.82
N MET A 44 7.78 -7.70 11.94
CA MET A 44 7.06 -7.75 13.21
C MET A 44 7.50 -8.96 14.03
N GLU A 45 8.02 -8.74 15.24
CA GLU A 45 8.54 -9.83 16.08
C GLU A 45 7.41 -10.62 16.74
N ASN A 46 6.42 -9.92 17.29
CA ASN A 46 5.34 -10.54 18.06
C ASN A 46 4.10 -10.88 17.22
N ARG A 47 4.02 -10.43 15.96
CA ARG A 47 2.87 -10.64 15.02
C ARG A 47 1.48 -10.43 15.65
N ASN A 48 1.37 -9.48 16.58
CA ASN A 48 0.11 -9.16 17.27
C ASN A 48 -0.77 -8.20 16.47
N LEU A 49 -0.14 -7.39 15.61
CA LEU A 49 -0.81 -6.40 14.78
C LEU A 49 -1.62 -7.09 13.68
N ASN A 50 -2.93 -6.85 13.66
CA ASN A 50 -3.82 -7.36 12.62
C ASN A 50 -4.07 -6.29 11.55
N LEU A 51 -4.36 -6.74 10.33
CA LEU A 51 -4.87 -5.91 9.26
C LEU A 51 -6.22 -6.45 8.79
N VAL A 52 -7.20 -5.56 8.66
CA VAL A 52 -8.53 -5.88 8.13
C VAL A 52 -8.83 -4.95 6.95
N LEU A 53 -9.30 -5.54 5.85
CA LEU A 53 -9.87 -4.79 4.74
C LEU A 53 -11.39 -4.86 4.80
N SER A 54 -12.02 -3.72 4.54
CA SER A 54 -13.47 -3.60 4.50
C SER A 54 -13.90 -2.84 3.25
N LYS A 55 -15.02 -3.25 2.65
CA LYS A 55 -15.65 -2.57 1.51
C LYS A 55 -17.12 -2.38 1.85
N GLN A 56 -17.61 -1.14 1.74
CA GLN A 56 -19.01 -0.79 2.08
C GLN A 56 -19.44 -1.29 3.47
N GLY A 57 -18.54 -1.19 4.46
CA GLY A 57 -18.79 -1.59 5.85
C GLY A 57 -18.69 -3.09 6.14
N SER A 58 -18.50 -3.95 5.13
CA SER A 58 -18.31 -5.39 5.32
C SER A 58 -16.82 -5.75 5.27
N ASP A 59 -16.35 -6.45 6.30
CA ASP A 59 -14.98 -6.97 6.36
C ASP A 59 -14.88 -8.21 5.46
N TYR A 60 -13.90 -8.24 4.56
CA TYR A 60 -13.72 -9.35 3.60
C TYR A 60 -12.31 -9.96 3.62
N PHE A 61 -11.37 -9.32 4.30
CA PHE A 61 -10.01 -9.80 4.46
C PHE A 61 -9.52 -9.51 5.88
N LYS A 62 -8.84 -10.47 6.48
CA LYS A 62 -8.20 -10.33 7.78
C LYS A 62 -6.95 -11.20 7.85
N GLY A 63 -5.87 -10.66 8.42
CA GLY A 63 -4.70 -11.44 8.77
C GLY A 63 -3.74 -10.67 9.66
N LYS A 64 -2.61 -11.31 9.98
CA LYS A 64 -1.55 -10.74 10.83
C LYS A 64 -0.49 -10.06 9.99
N ILE A 65 -0.10 -8.87 10.37
CA ILE A 65 1.01 -8.16 9.72
C ILE A 65 2.31 -8.86 10.09
N VAL A 66 3.04 -9.33 9.08
CA VAL A 66 4.34 -9.98 9.21
C VAL A 66 5.46 -8.97 9.03
N TRP A 67 5.32 -8.09 8.04
CA TRP A 67 6.26 -7.00 7.82
C TRP A 67 5.59 -5.80 7.14
N ILE A 68 6.24 -4.65 7.30
CA ILE A 68 5.89 -3.37 6.67
C ILE A 68 7.12 -2.91 5.88
N GLY A 69 6.97 -2.52 4.62
CA GLY A 69 8.13 -2.20 3.77
C GLY A 69 7.79 -1.32 2.58
N ASN A 70 8.81 -0.93 1.83
CA ASN A 70 8.66 -0.07 0.66
C ASN A 70 7.98 -0.78 -0.52
N LYS A 71 7.46 0.01 -1.46
CA LYS A 71 7.02 -0.50 -2.76
C LYS A 71 8.21 -1.01 -3.56
N LYS A 72 7.97 -2.00 -4.42
CA LYS A 72 9.01 -2.62 -5.26
C LYS A 72 9.64 -1.67 -6.28
N ASP A 73 8.94 -0.59 -6.62
CA ASP A 73 9.38 0.41 -7.59
C ASP A 73 9.98 1.65 -6.93
N ASP A 74 10.28 1.58 -5.62
CA ASP A 74 10.80 2.67 -4.80
C ASP A 74 9.94 3.94 -4.80
N SER A 75 8.69 3.85 -5.28
CA SER A 75 7.75 4.96 -5.18
C SER A 75 7.25 5.13 -3.74
N GLU A 76 6.79 6.34 -3.42
CA GLU A 76 6.26 6.68 -2.10
C GLU A 76 5.11 5.76 -1.67
N GLY A 77 5.06 5.46 -0.38
CA GLY A 77 4.01 4.69 0.26
C GLY A 77 4.49 3.38 0.88
N THR A 78 3.52 2.65 1.44
CA THR A 78 3.79 1.49 2.30
C THR A 78 3.15 0.23 1.75
N VAL A 79 3.91 -0.86 1.77
CA VAL A 79 3.42 -2.22 1.52
C VAL A 79 3.31 -2.95 2.85
N PHE A 80 2.14 -3.55 3.08
CA PHE A 80 1.92 -4.47 4.18
C PHE A 80 1.97 -5.91 3.68
N CYS A 81 2.74 -6.75 4.36
CA CYS A 81 2.66 -8.19 4.18
C CYS A 81 1.83 -8.81 5.28
N VAL A 82 0.77 -9.48 4.88
CA VAL A 82 -0.24 -10.02 5.78
C VAL A 82 -0.37 -11.52 5.58
N ASP A 83 -0.24 -12.26 6.67
CA ASP A 83 -0.44 -13.70 6.75
C ASP A 83 -1.87 -13.98 7.23
N THR A 84 -2.66 -14.63 6.38
CA THR A 84 -4.05 -15.02 6.70
C THR A 84 -4.14 -16.37 7.41
N GLY A 85 -3.01 -17.07 7.57
CA GLY A 85 -2.92 -18.46 8.00
C GLY A 85 -3.01 -19.47 6.86
N SER A 86 -3.63 -19.12 5.73
CA SER A 86 -3.67 -19.95 4.52
C SER A 86 -2.69 -19.49 3.45
N GLU A 87 -2.44 -18.19 3.38
CA GLU A 87 -1.56 -17.58 2.39
C GLU A 87 -0.95 -16.28 2.93
N ILE A 88 0.10 -15.82 2.24
CA ILE A 88 0.71 -14.52 2.49
C ILE A 88 0.33 -13.58 1.33
N LYS A 89 -0.26 -12.43 1.67
CA LYS A 89 -0.66 -11.38 0.72
C LYS A 89 0.10 -10.10 0.97
N GLN A 90 0.45 -9.42 -0.13
CA GLN A 90 0.93 -8.04 -0.09
C GLN A 90 -0.24 -7.11 -0.37
N ILE A 91 -0.31 -6.02 0.39
CA ILE A 91 -1.37 -5.03 0.33
C ILE A 91 -0.69 -3.68 0.14
N ASN A 92 -1.15 -2.91 -0.84
CA ASN A 92 -0.58 -1.62 -1.19
C ASN A 92 -1.67 -0.53 -1.14
N PRO A 93 -1.91 0.07 0.03
CA PRO A 93 -2.88 1.13 0.17
C PRO A 93 -2.40 2.40 -0.54
N THR A 94 -3.28 2.99 -1.33
CA THR A 94 -3.06 4.22 -2.09
C THR A 94 -4.30 5.09 -2.06
N ALA A 95 -4.16 6.37 -2.45
CA ALA A 95 -5.30 7.29 -2.53
C ALA A 95 -6.39 6.80 -3.50
N GLU A 96 -5.98 6.01 -4.50
CA GLU A 96 -6.81 5.44 -5.55
C GLU A 96 -7.61 4.22 -5.10
N ASN A 97 -7.10 3.44 -4.15
CA ASN A 97 -7.73 2.18 -3.72
C ASN A 97 -8.20 2.16 -2.25
N SER A 98 -7.99 3.26 -1.52
CA SER A 98 -8.31 3.37 -0.08
C SER A 98 -9.09 4.66 0.22
N GLU A 99 -10.04 4.59 1.15
CA GLU A 99 -10.86 5.73 1.59
C GLU A 99 -10.42 6.25 2.96
N SER A 100 -10.20 5.34 3.91
CA SER A 100 -9.75 5.67 5.26
C SER A 100 -8.91 4.52 5.81
N ILE A 101 -7.91 4.87 6.61
CA ILE A 101 -7.04 3.90 7.25
C ILE A 101 -6.89 4.26 8.72
N ILE A 102 -7.46 3.40 9.57
CA ILE A 102 -7.58 3.65 10.99
C ILE A 102 -6.88 2.53 11.75
N PHE A 103 -6.02 2.91 12.69
CA PHE A 103 -5.52 2.02 13.72
C PHE A 103 -6.43 2.04 14.95
N ASP A 104 -6.97 0.88 15.32
CA ASP A 104 -7.73 0.67 16.56
C ASP A 104 -6.77 0.17 17.64
N LEU A 105 -6.45 1.05 18.61
CA LEU A 105 -5.49 0.77 19.68
C LEU A 105 -5.95 -0.41 20.55
N LYS A 106 -7.25 -0.51 20.82
CA LYS A 106 -7.80 -1.56 21.71
C LYS A 106 -7.70 -2.94 21.10
N LYS A 107 -7.73 -3.03 19.77
CA LYS A 107 -7.70 -4.29 19.02
C LYS A 107 -6.34 -4.58 18.40
N GLU A 108 -5.38 -3.67 18.53
CA GLU A 108 -4.12 -3.67 17.79
C GLU A 108 -4.35 -4.04 16.32
N MET A 109 -5.20 -3.25 15.66
CA MET A 109 -5.70 -3.57 14.32
C MET A 109 -5.68 -2.35 13.41
N ILE A 110 -5.03 -2.47 12.26
CA ILE A 110 -5.18 -1.53 11.15
C ILE A 110 -6.39 -1.95 10.32
N LYS A 111 -7.38 -1.07 10.22
CA LYS A 111 -8.56 -1.25 9.36
C LYS A 111 -8.48 -0.29 8.18
N ILE A 112 -8.57 -0.85 6.98
CA ILE A 112 -8.55 -0.12 5.71
C ILE A 112 -9.94 -0.22 5.08
N SER A 113 -10.59 0.92 4.84
CA SER A 113 -11.75 0.99 3.97
C SER A 113 -11.27 1.07 2.53
N THR A 114 -11.51 0.04 1.74
CA THR A 114 -11.06 -0.05 0.35
C THR A 114 -12.10 0.49 -0.61
N ALA A 115 -11.64 1.20 -1.63
CA ALA A 115 -12.45 1.67 -2.75
C ALA A 115 -11.68 1.46 -4.06
N SER A 116 -12.30 1.81 -5.18
CA SER A 116 -11.67 1.74 -6.49
C SER A 116 -11.96 3.05 -7.22
N LYS A 117 -11.14 4.07 -6.96
CA LYS A 117 -11.33 5.45 -7.44
C LYS A 117 -10.65 5.71 -8.78
N SER A 118 -9.81 4.79 -9.24
CA SER A 118 -9.11 4.90 -10.51
C SER A 118 -9.21 3.60 -11.31
N LYS A 119 -9.05 3.76 -12.63
CA LYS A 119 -9.03 2.67 -13.60
C LYS A 119 -7.65 2.58 -14.23
N CYS A 120 -7.25 1.36 -14.57
CA CYS A 120 -6.05 1.12 -15.32
C CYS A 120 -6.11 1.81 -16.69
N ALA A 121 -5.12 2.66 -16.98
CA ALA A 121 -5.03 3.41 -18.23
C ALA A 121 -4.90 2.54 -19.50
N VAL A 122 -4.65 1.24 -19.34
CA VAL A 122 -4.48 0.29 -20.46
C VAL A 122 -5.71 -0.61 -20.63
N CYS A 123 -6.15 -1.31 -19.58
CA CYS A 123 -7.24 -2.28 -19.68
C CYS A 123 -8.63 -1.72 -19.29
N GLY A 124 -8.69 -0.54 -18.66
CA GLY A 124 -9.94 0.11 -18.23
C GLY A 124 -10.62 -0.51 -17.00
N LYS A 125 -10.08 -1.60 -16.44
CA LYS A 125 -10.56 -2.21 -15.20
C LYS A 125 -10.13 -1.38 -13.99
N ASP A 126 -10.84 -1.53 -12.89
CA ASP A 126 -10.55 -0.82 -11.64
C ASP A 126 -9.20 -1.25 -11.05
N ILE A 127 -8.55 -0.32 -10.35
CA ILE A 127 -7.35 -0.59 -9.55
C ILE A 127 -7.80 -0.86 -8.12
N GLU A 128 -7.60 -2.10 -7.67
CA GLU A 128 -7.98 -2.59 -6.34
C GLU A 128 -6.77 -2.64 -5.39
N ILE A 129 -7.03 -2.97 -4.13
CA ILE A 129 -6.05 -2.93 -3.03
C ILE A 129 -4.90 -3.97 -3.13
N PHE A 130 -5.14 -5.07 -3.84
CA PHE A 130 -4.18 -6.15 -4.04
C PHE A 130 -3.42 -6.03 -5.37
N ASP A 131 -3.73 -5.03 -6.18
CA ASP A 131 -3.13 -4.87 -7.49
C ASP A 131 -1.71 -4.32 -7.37
N ASP A 132 -0.82 -4.84 -8.21
CA ASP A 132 0.47 -4.22 -8.47
C ASP A 132 0.29 -3.12 -9.52
N VAL A 133 0.65 -1.89 -9.17
CA VAL A 133 0.34 -0.68 -9.93
C VAL A 133 1.62 0.05 -10.23
N ALA A 134 1.78 0.46 -11.48
CA ALA A 134 2.85 1.35 -11.90
C ALA A 134 2.27 2.69 -12.39
N GLY A 135 3.04 3.75 -12.21
CA GLY A 135 2.71 5.09 -12.67
C GLY A 135 3.63 5.55 -13.78
N CYS A 136 3.11 6.35 -14.71
CA CYS A 136 3.98 7.13 -15.59
C CYS A 136 4.80 8.14 -14.76
N PRO A 137 6.14 8.21 -14.90
CA PRO A 137 6.95 9.15 -14.11
C PRO A 137 6.70 10.63 -14.45
N ILE A 138 5.98 10.91 -15.55
CA ILE A 138 5.75 12.26 -16.05
C ILE A 138 4.34 12.78 -15.76
N CYS A 139 3.31 12.00 -16.07
CA CYS A 139 1.91 12.39 -15.86
C CYS A 139 1.23 11.64 -14.71
N GLN A 140 1.95 10.73 -14.05
CA GLN A 140 1.50 9.95 -12.90
C GLN A 140 0.27 9.07 -13.14
N THR A 141 -0.21 8.95 -14.38
CA THR A 141 -1.31 8.03 -14.71
C THR A 141 -0.98 6.62 -14.27
N LYS A 142 -1.96 5.97 -13.63
CA LYS A 142 -1.80 4.65 -13.01
C LYS A 142 -2.35 3.57 -13.92
N ALA A 143 -1.68 2.43 -13.91
CA ALA A 143 -2.12 1.21 -14.57
C ALA A 143 -1.59 0.00 -13.81
N HIS A 144 -2.23 -1.15 -13.98
CA HIS A 144 -1.64 -2.42 -13.55
C HIS A 144 -0.24 -2.52 -14.13
N ARG A 145 0.73 -2.86 -13.29
CA ARG A 145 2.15 -2.84 -13.64
C ARG A 145 2.44 -3.61 -14.92
N GLU A 146 1.91 -4.83 -15.01
CA GLU A 146 2.10 -5.71 -16.16
C GLU A 146 1.61 -5.07 -17.46
N HIS A 147 0.38 -4.52 -17.46
CA HIS A 147 -0.20 -3.88 -18.62
C HIS A 147 0.57 -2.61 -19.05
N LEU A 148 1.06 -1.82 -18.10
CA LEU A 148 1.82 -0.61 -18.43
C LEU A 148 3.21 -0.94 -18.99
N VAL A 149 3.90 -1.92 -18.40
CA VAL A 149 5.21 -2.38 -18.87
C VAL A 149 5.11 -2.96 -20.28
N GLU A 150 4.13 -3.83 -20.53
CA GLU A 150 3.89 -4.41 -21.86
C GLU A 150 3.59 -3.33 -22.91
N TRP A 151 2.76 -2.35 -22.54
CA TRP A 151 2.44 -1.22 -23.41
C TRP A 151 3.70 -0.42 -23.78
N ILE A 152 4.52 -0.05 -22.78
CA ILE A 152 5.72 0.76 -23.01
C ILE A 152 6.74 -0.02 -23.83
N ASN A 153 6.94 -1.31 -23.58
CA ASN A 153 7.82 -2.15 -24.40
C ASN A 153 7.38 -2.23 -25.86
N THR A 154 6.10 -2.05 -26.14
CA THR A 154 5.55 -2.10 -27.51
C THR A 154 5.48 -0.73 -28.19
N LYS A 155 5.16 0.33 -27.42
CA LYS A 155 4.84 1.67 -27.94
C LYS A 155 5.87 2.74 -27.57
N HIS A 156 6.83 2.42 -26.70
CA HIS A 156 7.87 3.31 -26.17
C HIS A 156 7.33 4.66 -25.67
N SER A 157 6.08 4.68 -25.18
CA SER A 157 5.39 5.91 -24.81
C SER A 157 4.27 5.66 -23.80
N CYS A 158 3.95 6.70 -23.02
CA CYS A 158 2.81 6.67 -22.10
C CYS A 158 1.48 6.58 -22.87
N PRO A 159 0.53 5.71 -22.47
CA PRO A 159 -0.79 5.61 -23.11
C PRO A 159 -1.60 6.91 -23.02
N ILE A 160 -1.34 7.76 -22.01
CA ILE A 160 -2.09 9.00 -21.75
C ILE A 160 -1.35 10.23 -22.27
N CYS A 161 -0.17 10.57 -21.71
CA CYS A 161 0.54 11.80 -22.08
C CYS A 161 1.39 11.69 -23.35
N LYS A 162 1.51 10.49 -23.94
CA LYS A 162 2.26 10.17 -25.17
C LYS A 162 3.76 10.48 -25.14
N LYS A 163 4.32 10.94 -24.01
CA LYS A 163 5.76 11.16 -23.85
C LYS A 163 6.51 9.83 -23.87
N SER A 164 7.73 9.87 -24.41
CA SER A 164 8.62 8.72 -24.53
C SER A 164 8.97 8.15 -23.16
N LEU A 165 8.90 6.84 -23.06
CA LEU A 165 9.25 6.07 -21.87
C LEU A 165 9.95 4.78 -22.30
N ASN A 166 10.84 4.30 -21.45
CA ASN A 166 11.46 2.99 -21.58
C ASN A 166 11.33 2.20 -20.29
N VAL A 167 11.52 0.88 -20.39
CA VAL A 167 11.51 -0.04 -19.25
C VAL A 167 12.88 -0.68 -19.13
N SER A 168 13.45 -0.68 -17.92
CA SER A 168 14.73 -1.36 -17.66
C SER A 168 14.55 -2.88 -17.71
N SER A 169 15.65 -3.63 -17.75
CA SER A 169 15.63 -5.09 -17.59
C SER A 169 15.02 -5.56 -16.26
N THR A 170 14.96 -4.68 -15.27
CA THR A 170 14.34 -4.91 -13.95
C THR A 170 12.87 -4.45 -13.89
N GLY A 171 12.28 -4.00 -15.00
CA GLY A 171 10.89 -3.58 -15.06
C GLY A 171 10.63 -2.17 -14.54
N VAL A 172 11.67 -1.35 -14.33
CA VAL A 172 11.53 0.05 -13.88
C VAL A 172 11.22 0.93 -15.08
N ILE A 173 10.19 1.77 -14.98
CA ILE A 173 9.80 2.71 -16.03
C ILE A 173 10.57 4.01 -15.85
N PHE A 174 11.27 4.46 -16.89
CA PHE A 174 12.03 5.70 -16.89
C PHE A 174 11.76 6.53 -18.15
N ILE A 175 12.15 7.79 -18.08
CA ILE A 175 12.04 8.73 -19.20
C ILE A 175 13.26 8.52 -20.09
N ASP A 176 13.02 8.39 -21.39
CA ASP A 176 14.08 8.34 -22.41
C ASP A 176 14.86 9.66 -22.49
#